data_AF-A0A731N9L8-F1
#
_entry.id   AF-A0A731N9L8-F1
#
_cell.length_a   1.000
_cell.length_b   1.000
_cell.length_c   1.000
_cell.angle_alpha   90.00
_cell.angle_beta   90.00
_cell.angle_gamma   90.00
#
_symmetry.space_group_name_H-M   'P 1'
#
loop_
_entity.id
_entity.type
_entity.pdbx_description
1 polymer ?
#
loop_
_entity_poly.entity_id
_entity_poly.type
_entity_poly.pdbx_seq_one_letter_code
_entity_poly.pdbx_strand_id
1 'polypeptide(L)'
;MKFKTAKLSSISLAIAYSLYSYNVFADASNHISTKGDQVINMPGIDITDDYYSYYTDGSIDMTVTDSNINTGSATGSPYYQALIADSSRSTVNFTANNLTTEGGEVELSGSGDITANVTNSHLGSAAALQSDSLWLKSNYGNATADVSNSILTGRLDVDAAQNATTTVNYSDIDQGVRTMAEGEDAQDTLVIKNSTVTATDTSNSSASVVYADAGSGGASVEIDNSAIGLNADSTPARSQDVQVYADNGGNASVIVNDSTVQNGVTAYTEGSDAQIQINNSHIGTETTANNVNYMLLVQSSRKAIGQGTASLSVNNSQVDGNISAQSQGDGNAEISLTNGTTVNGKVRLVGSNMILNIDDATLNGNIEASSYSESDIGDAGTHMTVNLSNTAYRGNIDSNDGDISENLTININNGAIIGGESLDSAMQITGYDTVNFNVNYLAPSLIDTGVVSYFYLNNEEQAEVNSSLATGTLAPIRSGAYIMDDVKYQATDVSSQTTSADEGKTWGVTFYTDDPT
;
A
#
# COMPACT_ATOMS: atom_id res chain seq x y z
N MET A 1 60.84 23.68 -24.95
CA MET A 1 60.47 24.20 -23.61
C MET A 1 59.73 23.07 -22.90
N LYS A 2 60.23 22.60 -21.75
CA LYS A 2 59.61 21.50 -20.99
C LYS A 2 58.39 22.06 -20.27
N PHE A 3 57.18 21.55 -20.57
CA PHE A 3 56.01 21.85 -19.76
C PHE A 3 56.12 21.09 -18.44
N LYS A 4 56.21 21.85 -17.34
CA LYS A 4 56.00 21.34 -15.99
C LYS A 4 54.48 21.29 -15.78
N THR A 5 53.94 20.11 -15.54
CA THR A 5 52.65 19.93 -14.88
C THR A 5 52.76 20.54 -13.49
N ALA A 6 51.99 21.61 -13.24
CA ALA A 6 51.81 22.17 -11.91
C ALA A 6 50.53 21.56 -11.34
N LYS A 7 50.65 20.92 -10.17
CA LYS A 7 49.52 20.52 -9.35
C LYS A 7 48.89 21.82 -8.82
N LEU A 8 47.74 22.22 -9.36
CA LEU A 8 47.01 23.41 -8.96
C LEU A 8 45.82 22.96 -8.11
N SER A 9 45.91 23.21 -6.81
CA SER A 9 44.78 23.08 -5.88
C SER A 9 43.82 24.26 -6.10
N SER A 10 42.56 23.95 -6.40
CA SER A 10 41.38 24.84 -6.46
C SER A 10 41.47 26.04 -7.42
N ILE A 11 40.83 25.95 -8.59
CA ILE A 11 40.46 27.11 -9.43
C ILE A 11 38.95 27.05 -9.69
N SER A 12 38.20 28.05 -9.20
CA SER A 12 36.87 28.37 -9.72
C SER A 12 37.04 29.07 -11.06
N LEU A 13 36.90 28.32 -12.17
CA LEU A 13 37.07 28.87 -13.52
C LEU A 13 35.73 29.40 -14.05
N ALA A 14 35.42 30.67 -13.80
CA ALA A 14 34.30 31.36 -14.43
C ALA A 14 34.65 31.72 -15.89
N ILE A 15 34.30 30.86 -16.86
CA ILE A 15 34.38 31.20 -18.28
C ILE A 15 33.01 31.68 -18.75
N ALA A 16 32.82 33.00 -18.77
CA ALA A 16 31.74 33.61 -19.55
C ALA A 16 32.22 33.76 -20.99
N TYR A 17 31.61 33.11 -21.99
CA TYR A 17 31.30 33.67 -23.32
C TYR A 17 30.46 32.71 -24.17
N SER A 18 29.66 33.32 -25.04
CA SER A 18 28.62 32.76 -25.92
C SER A 18 29.11 31.80 -27.01
N LEU A 19 28.24 30.85 -27.34
CA LEU A 19 28.18 30.00 -28.54
C LEU A 19 29.24 28.89 -28.65
N TYR A 20 28.71 27.68 -28.85
CA TYR A 20 29.32 26.37 -29.11
C TYR A 20 29.56 25.46 -27.88
N SER A 21 28.86 24.33 -27.94
CA SER A 21 29.02 23.13 -27.12
C SER A 21 30.50 22.81 -26.86
N TYR A 22 30.89 22.80 -25.58
CA TYR A 22 32.25 22.54 -25.17
C TYR A 22 32.32 21.19 -24.44
N ASN A 23 33.21 20.31 -24.87
CA ASN A 23 33.56 19.10 -24.13
C ASN A 23 34.52 19.51 -23.00
N VAL A 24 34.04 19.57 -21.76
CA VAL A 24 34.90 19.83 -20.59
C VAL A 24 35.52 18.51 -20.14
N PHE A 25 36.85 18.38 -20.25
CA PHE A 25 37.61 17.29 -19.62
C PHE A 25 37.97 17.74 -18.19
N ALA A 26 37.41 17.07 -17.17
CA ALA A 26 37.43 17.52 -15.79
C ALA A 26 38.55 16.82 -14.98
N ASP A 27 39.63 17.54 -14.66
CA ASP A 27 40.75 17.06 -13.84
C ASP A 27 40.94 18.04 -12.65
N ALA A 28 40.63 17.59 -11.42
CA ALA A 28 40.53 18.30 -10.10
C ALA A 28 39.24 19.12 -9.81
N SER A 29 38.79 19.18 -8.55
CA SER A 29 37.57 19.83 -8.03
C SER A 29 36.97 20.92 -8.92
N ASN A 30 35.97 20.56 -9.72
CA ASN A 30 35.48 21.42 -10.79
C ASN A 30 34.05 21.85 -10.49
N HIS A 31 33.93 22.99 -9.82
CA HIS A 31 32.72 23.79 -9.88
C HIS A 31 32.67 24.51 -11.23
N ILE A 32 31.87 23.98 -12.16
CA ILE A 32 31.73 24.51 -13.52
C ILE A 32 30.39 25.23 -13.63
N SER A 33 30.42 26.53 -13.90
CA SER A 33 29.23 27.35 -14.16
C SER A 33 29.31 27.95 -15.56
N THR A 34 28.31 27.66 -16.39
CA THR A 34 28.30 27.99 -17.83
C THR A 34 26.94 28.57 -18.26
N LYS A 35 26.85 28.97 -19.54
CA LYS A 35 25.59 29.36 -20.18
C LYS A 35 25.34 28.50 -21.41
N GLY A 36 24.09 28.19 -21.69
CA GLY A 36 23.66 27.35 -22.80
C GLY A 36 23.90 25.86 -22.56
N ASP A 37 23.49 25.06 -23.54
CA ASP A 37 23.48 23.60 -23.41
C ASP A 37 24.88 23.01 -23.16
N GLN A 38 24.95 22.05 -22.25
CA GLN A 38 26.16 21.34 -21.85
C GLN A 38 26.03 19.86 -22.21
N VAL A 39 27.09 19.30 -22.79
CA VAL A 39 27.25 17.86 -22.97
C VAL A 39 28.49 17.44 -22.21
N ILE A 40 28.31 16.59 -21.20
CA ILE A 40 29.34 16.20 -20.24
C ILE A 40 29.55 14.70 -20.38
N ASN A 41 30.80 14.28 -20.60
CA ASN A 41 31.16 12.86 -20.68
C ASN A 41 32.33 12.58 -19.74
N MET A 42 32.10 11.70 -18.77
CA MET A 42 33.04 11.35 -17.70
C MET A 42 33.32 9.84 -17.70
N PRO A 43 34.16 9.34 -18.62
CA PRO A 43 34.57 7.94 -18.63
C PRO A 43 35.84 7.72 -17.79
N GLY A 44 35.84 6.69 -16.94
CA GLY A 44 37.05 6.23 -16.26
C GLY A 44 37.60 7.20 -15.21
N ILE A 45 36.75 8.03 -14.61
CA ILE A 45 37.16 8.99 -13.59
C ILE A 45 37.37 8.26 -12.25
N ASP A 46 38.49 8.50 -11.57
CA ASP A 46 38.74 7.99 -10.22
C ASP A 46 39.24 9.14 -9.35
N ILE A 47 38.37 9.66 -8.50
CA ILE A 47 38.66 10.81 -7.61
C ILE A 47 38.37 10.46 -6.15
N THR A 48 39.19 11.02 -5.27
CA THR A 48 39.11 10.82 -3.81
C THR A 48 39.15 12.16 -3.09
N ASP A 49 38.32 12.30 -2.06
CA ASP A 49 38.13 13.51 -1.24
C ASP A 49 37.64 14.74 -2.03
N ASP A 50 36.82 14.53 -3.07
CA ASP A 50 36.38 15.60 -3.99
C ASP A 50 35.00 15.34 -4.61
N TYR A 51 34.41 16.36 -5.24
CA TYR A 51 33.10 16.29 -5.91
C TYR A 51 33.08 17.08 -7.24
N TYR A 52 32.08 16.81 -8.07
CA TYR A 52 31.83 17.57 -9.30
C TYR A 52 30.51 18.32 -9.22
N SER A 53 30.47 19.55 -9.72
CA SER A 53 29.23 20.32 -9.79
C SER A 53 29.14 21.14 -11.08
N TYR A 54 28.06 20.94 -11.83
CA TYR A 54 27.81 21.60 -13.11
C TYR A 54 26.53 22.43 -13.03
N TYR A 55 26.66 23.73 -13.28
CA TYR A 55 25.56 24.69 -13.27
C TYR A 55 25.42 25.38 -14.64
N THR A 56 24.21 25.42 -15.20
CA THR A 56 23.93 26.16 -16.44
C THR A 56 22.52 26.75 -16.50
N ASP A 57 22.31 27.69 -17.42
CA ASP A 57 20.98 28.19 -17.82
C ASP A 57 20.40 27.46 -19.05
N GLY A 58 21.17 26.57 -19.69
CA GLY A 58 20.72 25.67 -20.76
C GLY A 58 20.56 24.23 -20.30
N SER A 59 20.36 23.30 -21.23
CA SER A 59 20.17 21.88 -20.93
C SER A 59 21.47 21.22 -20.48
N ILE A 60 21.41 20.18 -19.64
CA ILE A 60 22.55 19.31 -19.34
C ILE A 60 22.27 17.91 -19.89
N ASP A 61 23.20 17.38 -20.68
CA ASP A 61 23.25 15.96 -21.04
C ASP A 61 24.56 15.37 -20.51
N MET A 62 24.47 14.59 -19.43
CA MET A 62 25.59 14.06 -18.67
C MET A 62 25.63 12.54 -18.76
N THR A 63 26.78 12.01 -19.19
CA THR A 63 27.07 10.59 -19.19
C THR A 63 28.31 10.30 -18.33
N VAL A 64 28.16 9.42 -17.34
CA VAL A 64 29.23 8.99 -16.44
C VAL A 64 29.38 7.47 -16.57
N THR A 65 30.58 7.01 -16.89
CA THR A 65 30.83 5.59 -17.14
C THR A 65 32.09 5.11 -16.46
N ASP A 66 32.06 3.90 -15.88
CA ASP A 66 33.23 3.25 -15.28
C ASP A 66 34.02 4.15 -14.32
N SER A 67 33.30 4.88 -13.46
CA SER A 67 33.87 5.96 -12.67
C SER A 67 33.65 5.74 -11.17
N ASN A 68 34.58 6.23 -10.37
CA ASN A 68 34.56 6.22 -8.92
C ASN A 68 34.77 7.64 -8.40
N ILE A 69 33.76 8.18 -7.71
CA ILE A 69 33.79 9.51 -7.09
C ILE A 69 33.63 9.32 -5.59
N ASN A 70 34.73 9.36 -4.86
CA ASN A 70 34.73 9.20 -3.42
C ASN A 70 34.95 10.57 -2.75
N THR A 71 34.01 11.04 -1.93
CA THR A 71 34.08 12.36 -1.26
C THR A 71 34.82 12.32 0.09
N GLY A 72 35.34 11.16 0.49
CA GLY A 72 36.05 10.93 1.75
C GLY A 72 35.10 10.69 2.92
N SER A 73 35.22 9.54 3.59
CA SER A 73 34.59 9.10 4.86
C SER A 73 33.48 9.98 5.48
N ALA A 74 32.29 9.40 5.57
CA ALA A 74 31.01 9.87 6.13
C ALA A 74 30.97 10.40 7.58
N THR A 75 32.10 10.74 8.18
CA THR A 75 32.18 11.42 9.48
C THR A 75 33.19 12.57 9.41
N GLY A 76 32.76 13.69 8.83
CA GLY A 76 33.52 14.95 8.85
C GLY A 76 34.03 15.48 7.52
N SER A 77 33.67 14.87 6.37
CA SER A 77 33.85 15.53 5.07
C SER A 77 32.89 16.73 4.94
N PRO A 78 33.34 17.88 4.40
CA PRO A 78 32.48 19.04 4.20
C PRO A 78 31.51 18.87 3.02
N TYR A 79 31.66 17.82 2.20
CA TYR A 79 30.89 17.60 0.99
C TYR A 79 29.94 16.43 1.15
N TYR A 80 28.65 16.75 1.12
CA TYR A 80 27.57 15.79 1.16
C TYR A 80 27.19 15.29 -0.25
N GLN A 81 27.49 16.07 -1.29
CA GLN A 81 27.30 15.69 -2.70
C GLN A 81 28.58 15.15 -3.32
N ALA A 82 28.46 14.08 -4.11
CA ALA A 82 29.51 13.56 -4.98
C ALA A 82 29.42 14.18 -6.39
N LEU A 83 28.19 14.39 -6.88
CA LEU A 83 27.95 14.90 -8.23
C LEU A 83 26.69 15.77 -8.24
N ILE A 84 26.79 16.97 -8.82
CA ILE A 84 25.67 17.90 -8.98
C ILE A 84 25.53 18.26 -10.47
N ALA A 85 24.31 18.15 -10.99
CA ALA A 85 23.92 18.70 -12.29
C ALA A 85 22.67 19.58 -12.12
N ASP A 86 22.84 20.90 -12.24
CA ASP A 86 21.80 21.90 -12.05
C ASP A 86 21.57 22.71 -13.34
N SER A 87 20.37 22.57 -13.92
CA SER A 87 19.86 23.41 -15.00
C SER A 87 18.81 24.39 -14.51
N SER A 88 19.24 25.61 -14.19
CA SER A 88 18.37 26.66 -13.67
C SER A 88 17.16 27.03 -14.55
N ARG A 89 17.14 26.69 -15.85
CA ARG A 89 16.06 27.06 -16.78
C ARG A 89 15.65 25.97 -17.78
N SER A 90 16.26 24.80 -17.77
CA SER A 90 16.06 23.78 -18.81
C SER A 90 16.14 22.36 -18.24
N THR A 91 16.40 21.37 -19.11
CA THR A 91 16.34 19.94 -18.79
C THR A 91 17.67 19.40 -18.27
N VAL A 92 17.61 18.26 -17.56
CA VAL A 92 18.78 17.48 -17.15
C VAL A 92 18.59 16.02 -17.55
N ASN A 93 19.44 15.53 -18.44
CA ASN A 93 19.55 14.10 -18.77
C ASN A 93 20.83 13.56 -18.13
N PHE A 94 20.69 12.53 -17.32
CA PHE A 94 21.79 11.88 -16.62
C PHE A 94 21.80 10.40 -16.94
N THR A 95 22.95 9.89 -17.38
CA THR A 95 23.19 8.46 -17.62
C THR A 95 24.42 8.03 -16.84
N ALA A 96 24.23 7.09 -15.91
CA ALA A 96 25.31 6.44 -15.18
C ALA A 96 25.35 4.94 -15.50
N ASN A 97 26.54 4.44 -15.81
CA ASN A 97 26.80 3.01 -15.90
C ASN A 97 28.12 2.68 -15.21
N ASN A 98 28.09 1.79 -14.22
CA ASN A 98 29.27 1.46 -13.41
C ASN A 98 29.87 2.71 -12.74
N LEU A 99 29.01 3.52 -12.11
CA LEU A 99 29.39 4.66 -11.28
C LEU A 99 29.40 4.25 -9.81
N THR A 100 30.45 4.59 -9.07
CA THR A 100 30.49 4.51 -7.61
C THR A 100 30.56 5.91 -7.00
N THR A 101 29.69 6.24 -6.04
CA THR A 101 29.72 7.53 -5.31
C THR A 101 29.87 7.35 -3.80
N GLU A 102 30.94 6.69 -3.37
CA GLU A 102 31.17 6.40 -1.95
C GLU A 102 31.32 7.72 -1.15
N GLY A 103 30.33 8.01 -0.30
CA GLY A 103 30.36 9.16 0.62
C GLY A 103 29.49 10.34 0.22
N GLY A 104 28.83 10.32 -0.94
CA GLY A 104 28.04 11.46 -1.39
C GLY A 104 26.88 11.16 -2.32
N GLU A 105 25.92 12.08 -2.29
CA GLU A 105 24.69 12.09 -3.10
C GLU A 105 24.98 12.47 -4.56
N VAL A 106 24.19 11.91 -5.48
CA VAL A 106 24.03 12.44 -6.84
C VAL A 106 22.79 13.34 -6.87
N GLU A 107 23.00 14.63 -7.05
CA GLU A 107 21.94 15.65 -7.08
C GLU A 107 21.70 16.13 -8.52
N LEU A 108 20.46 15.99 -8.99
CA LEU A 108 20.01 16.42 -10.31
C LEU A 108 18.86 17.41 -10.13
N SER A 109 19.08 18.67 -10.48
CA SER A 109 18.07 19.73 -10.31
C SER A 109 17.87 20.53 -11.60
N GLY A 110 16.64 20.98 -11.83
CA GLY A 110 16.25 21.52 -13.12
C GLY A 110 14.96 22.33 -13.07
N SER A 111 14.81 23.28 -13.99
CA SER A 111 13.52 23.93 -14.23
C SER A 111 12.63 23.11 -15.19
N GLY A 112 13.21 22.42 -16.17
CA GLY A 112 12.50 21.56 -17.11
C GLY A 112 12.52 20.09 -16.69
N ASP A 113 12.24 19.20 -17.64
CA ASP A 113 12.25 17.76 -17.41
C ASP A 113 13.63 17.24 -16.94
N ILE A 114 13.61 16.29 -16.01
CA ILE A 114 14.79 15.57 -15.53
C ILE A 114 14.63 14.09 -15.81
N THR A 115 15.68 13.47 -16.35
CA THR A 115 15.72 12.02 -16.59
C THR A 115 17.05 11.46 -16.09
N ALA A 116 17.00 10.46 -15.22
CA ALA A 116 18.15 9.74 -14.72
C ALA A 116 18.05 8.25 -15.09
N ASN A 117 19.08 7.74 -15.78
CA ASN A 117 19.25 6.32 -16.07
C ASN A 117 20.49 5.81 -15.33
N VAL A 118 20.32 5.01 -14.29
CA VAL A 118 21.40 4.49 -13.45
C VAL A 118 21.45 2.98 -13.58
N THR A 119 22.60 2.46 -14.01
CA THR A 119 22.79 1.03 -14.26
C THR A 119 24.10 0.54 -13.67
N ASN A 120 24.12 -0.69 -13.13
CA ASN A 120 25.34 -1.33 -12.61
C ASN A 120 26.14 -0.47 -11.64
N SER A 121 25.49 0.40 -10.86
CA SER A 121 26.14 1.47 -10.10
C SER A 121 25.99 1.26 -8.58
N HIS A 122 26.86 1.91 -7.82
CA HIS A 122 26.81 1.92 -6.36
C HIS A 122 26.82 3.38 -5.87
N LEU A 123 25.65 3.88 -5.47
CA LEU A 123 25.51 5.27 -5.05
C LEU A 123 25.36 5.36 -3.52
N GLY A 124 26.02 6.33 -2.90
CA GLY A 124 25.92 6.63 -1.46
C GLY A 124 27.04 6.05 -0.59
N SER A 125 26.90 6.15 0.74
CA SER A 125 27.78 5.51 1.74
C SER A 125 27.02 4.82 2.86
N ALA A 126 27.55 3.67 3.31
CA ALA A 126 27.08 2.93 4.48
C ALA A 126 27.24 3.66 5.82
N ALA A 127 27.93 4.81 5.86
CA ALA A 127 28.20 5.54 7.11
C ALA A 127 27.53 6.93 7.16
N ALA A 128 26.81 7.35 6.11
CA ALA A 128 26.04 8.58 6.11
C ALA A 128 24.66 8.31 6.73
N LEU A 129 24.53 8.62 8.02
CA LEU A 129 23.23 8.66 8.68
C LEU A 129 22.39 9.73 7.96
N GLN A 130 21.38 9.30 7.20
CA GLN A 130 20.30 10.12 6.62
C GLN A 130 20.59 10.85 5.28
N SER A 131 21.39 10.30 4.36
CA SER A 131 21.56 10.91 3.02
C SER A 131 20.76 10.23 1.91
N ASP A 132 20.23 11.02 0.97
CA ASP A 132 19.80 10.50 -0.33
C ASP A 132 21.03 10.00 -1.11
N SER A 133 20.88 8.91 -1.87
CA SER A 133 21.91 8.44 -2.81
C SER A 133 21.75 9.04 -4.19
N LEU A 134 20.50 9.26 -4.58
CA LEU A 134 20.11 9.89 -5.83
C LEU A 134 18.89 10.76 -5.57
N TRP A 135 19.04 12.05 -5.83
CA TRP A 135 17.98 13.04 -5.68
C TRP A 135 17.73 13.76 -7.00
N LEU A 136 16.47 13.75 -7.44
CA LEU A 136 15.99 14.46 -8.61
C LEU A 136 14.99 15.54 -8.17
N LYS A 137 15.17 16.77 -8.64
CA LYS A 137 14.22 17.88 -8.42
C LYS A 137 13.92 18.69 -9.68
N SER A 138 12.74 18.49 -10.24
CA SER A 138 12.23 19.28 -11.36
C SER A 138 11.24 20.35 -10.87
N ASN A 139 11.57 21.63 -11.07
CA ASN A 139 10.76 22.75 -10.57
C ASN A 139 9.55 23.11 -11.45
N TYR A 140 9.53 22.76 -12.73
CA TYR A 140 8.40 23.01 -13.62
C TYR A 140 8.09 21.89 -14.63
N GLY A 141 8.90 20.83 -14.70
CA GLY A 141 8.72 19.70 -15.61
C GLY A 141 8.48 18.37 -14.90
N ASN A 142 8.65 17.27 -15.63
CA ASN A 142 8.59 15.91 -15.12
C ASN A 142 9.94 15.47 -14.53
N ALA A 143 9.93 14.45 -13.67
CA ALA A 143 11.13 13.76 -13.26
C ALA A 143 10.98 12.24 -13.50
N THR A 144 12.00 11.64 -14.08
CA THR A 144 12.05 10.19 -14.32
C THR A 144 13.35 9.61 -13.82
N ALA A 145 13.29 8.58 -12.98
CA ALA A 145 14.44 7.82 -12.51
C ALA A 145 14.29 6.34 -12.84
N ASP A 146 15.18 5.81 -13.68
CA ASP A 146 15.28 4.39 -13.98
C ASP A 146 16.59 3.83 -13.37
N VAL A 147 16.47 3.05 -12.30
CA VAL A 147 17.60 2.49 -11.55
C VAL A 147 17.59 0.97 -11.70
N SER A 148 18.65 0.38 -12.25
CA SER A 148 18.73 -1.07 -12.39
C SER A 148 20.10 -1.68 -12.09
N ASN A 149 20.10 -2.92 -11.60
CA ASN A 149 21.32 -3.67 -11.29
C ASN A 149 22.26 -2.88 -10.36
N SER A 150 21.70 -2.09 -9.44
CA SER A 150 22.44 -1.07 -8.69
C SER A 150 22.22 -1.20 -7.19
N ILE A 151 23.15 -0.65 -6.41
CA ILE A 151 23.06 -0.54 -4.96
C ILE A 151 22.99 0.94 -4.61
N LEU A 152 21.94 1.35 -3.91
CA LEU A 152 21.85 2.68 -3.31
C LEU A 152 21.88 2.49 -1.79
N THR A 153 22.90 2.98 -1.10
CA THR A 153 22.99 2.84 0.36
C THR A 153 22.21 3.91 1.12
N GLY A 154 21.52 4.78 0.39
CA GLY A 154 20.67 5.86 0.85
C GLY A 154 19.46 5.99 -0.05
N ARG A 155 18.56 6.91 0.27
CA ARG A 155 17.23 6.97 -0.35
C ARG A 155 17.31 7.37 -1.83
N LEU A 156 16.41 6.82 -2.63
CA LEU A 156 16.08 7.33 -3.97
C LEU A 156 14.93 8.33 -3.84
N ASP A 157 15.19 9.61 -4.14
CA ASP A 157 14.22 10.68 -3.96
C ASP A 157 13.94 11.40 -5.29
N VAL A 158 12.69 11.36 -5.75
CA VAL A 158 12.23 11.96 -7.00
C VAL A 158 11.12 12.96 -6.71
N ASP A 159 11.41 14.24 -6.94
CA ASP A 159 10.52 15.40 -6.72
C ASP A 159 10.28 16.11 -8.07
N ALA A 160 9.03 16.23 -8.49
CA ALA A 160 8.64 16.88 -9.74
C ALA A 160 7.50 17.87 -9.57
N ALA A 161 7.47 18.90 -10.42
CA ALA A 161 6.33 19.81 -10.48
C ALA A 161 5.14 19.27 -11.28
N GLN A 162 5.37 18.32 -12.21
CA GLN A 162 4.31 17.74 -13.06
C GLN A 162 4.08 16.27 -12.77
N ASN A 163 4.94 15.37 -13.24
CA ASN A 163 4.81 13.93 -12.99
C ASN A 163 6.15 13.36 -12.52
N ALA A 164 6.10 12.46 -11.54
CA ALA A 164 7.26 11.70 -11.10
C ALA A 164 7.11 10.22 -11.47
N THR A 165 8.08 9.67 -12.19
CA THR A 165 8.11 8.26 -12.57
C THR A 165 9.41 7.62 -12.10
N THR A 166 9.31 6.57 -11.32
CA THR A 166 10.47 5.88 -10.75
C THR A 166 10.37 4.38 -11.02
N THR A 167 11.39 3.82 -11.66
CA THR A 167 11.54 2.38 -11.86
C THR A 167 12.78 1.88 -11.14
N VAL A 168 12.63 0.86 -10.30
CA VAL A 168 13.73 0.15 -9.64
C VAL A 168 13.69 -1.30 -10.06
N ASN A 169 14.78 -1.84 -10.61
CA ASN A 169 14.81 -3.22 -11.10
C ASN A 169 16.14 -3.93 -10.82
N TYR A 170 16.12 -5.10 -10.16
CA TYR A 170 17.34 -5.82 -9.75
C TYR A 170 18.29 -4.97 -8.89
N SER A 171 17.73 -4.18 -7.97
CA SER A 171 18.53 -3.25 -7.17
C SER A 171 18.28 -3.44 -5.68
N ASP A 172 19.28 -3.06 -4.88
CA ASP A 172 19.17 -3.00 -3.42
C ASP A 172 19.21 -1.53 -2.98
N ILE A 173 18.19 -1.07 -2.27
CA ILE A 173 18.08 0.32 -1.80
C ILE A 173 17.94 0.31 -0.27
N ASP A 174 18.89 0.95 0.41
CA ASP A 174 18.86 1.23 1.83
C ASP A 174 18.35 2.67 2.04
N GLN A 175 17.44 2.88 3.00
CA GLN A 175 16.70 4.12 3.28
C GLN A 175 15.50 4.46 2.38
N GLY A 176 15.03 3.50 1.56
CA GLY A 176 13.73 3.61 0.90
C GLY A 176 13.70 4.36 -0.44
N VAL A 177 12.49 4.51 -0.98
CA VAL A 177 12.21 5.19 -2.26
C VAL A 177 11.04 6.16 -2.08
N ARG A 178 11.23 7.39 -2.55
CA ARG A 178 10.22 8.45 -2.56
C ARG A 178 9.98 8.95 -3.98
N THR A 179 8.72 9.08 -4.36
CA THR A 179 8.28 9.67 -5.63
C THR A 179 7.16 10.66 -5.32
N MET A 180 7.32 11.92 -5.71
CA MET A 180 6.36 12.97 -5.37
C MET A 180 6.25 13.98 -6.50
N ALA A 181 5.02 14.43 -6.74
CA ALA A 181 4.74 15.58 -7.57
C ALA A 181 3.59 16.43 -7.03
N GLU A 182 3.78 17.76 -7.09
CA GLU A 182 2.85 18.74 -6.51
C GLU A 182 1.84 19.32 -7.53
N GLY A 183 1.87 18.83 -8.78
CA GLY A 183 1.07 19.36 -9.88
C GLY A 183 -0.43 19.08 -9.74
N GLU A 184 -1.28 19.97 -10.27
CA GLU A 184 -2.75 19.86 -10.15
C GLU A 184 -3.31 18.56 -10.77
N ASP A 185 -2.62 18.03 -11.80
CA ASP A 185 -2.94 16.79 -12.50
C ASP A 185 -1.76 15.80 -12.48
N ALA A 186 -0.95 15.84 -11.43
CA ALA A 186 0.25 15.01 -11.34
C ALA A 186 -0.08 13.52 -11.28
N GLN A 187 0.61 12.72 -12.08
CA GLN A 187 0.47 11.27 -12.11
C GLN A 187 1.78 10.60 -11.70
N ASP A 188 1.84 10.19 -10.43
CA ASP A 188 3.04 9.57 -9.89
C ASP A 188 2.98 8.05 -9.99
N THR A 189 4.09 7.48 -10.46
CA THR A 189 4.22 6.05 -10.67
C THR A 189 5.55 5.58 -10.14
N LEU A 190 5.49 4.63 -9.20
CA LEU A 190 6.67 3.96 -8.65
C LEU A 190 6.56 2.46 -8.87
N VAL A 191 7.53 1.90 -9.57
CA VAL A 191 7.58 0.48 -9.92
C VAL A 191 8.86 -0.14 -9.36
N ILE A 192 8.73 -1.17 -8.54
CA ILE A 192 9.84 -1.90 -7.92
C ILE A 192 9.77 -3.36 -8.34
N LYS A 193 10.83 -3.87 -8.99
CA LYS A 193 10.88 -5.22 -9.55
C LYS A 193 12.15 -5.96 -9.14
N ASN A 194 12.05 -7.21 -8.75
CA ASN A 194 13.22 -8.06 -8.45
C ASN A 194 14.21 -7.41 -7.48
N SER A 195 13.73 -6.62 -6.51
CA SER A 195 14.56 -5.69 -5.75
C SER A 195 14.33 -5.82 -4.24
N THR A 196 15.30 -5.37 -3.46
CA THR A 196 15.18 -5.24 -2.00
C THR A 196 15.17 -3.76 -1.64
N VAL A 197 14.18 -3.32 -0.86
CA VAL A 197 14.13 -1.95 -0.35
C VAL A 197 13.95 -1.99 1.17
N THR A 198 14.90 -1.42 1.89
CA THR A 198 14.90 -1.38 3.36
C THR A 198 15.06 0.02 3.90
N ALA A 199 14.67 0.26 5.16
CA ALA A 199 15.03 1.47 5.89
C ALA A 199 15.46 1.18 7.34
N THR A 200 16.43 1.93 7.86
CA THR A 200 17.04 1.66 9.18
C THR A 200 16.43 2.50 10.32
N ASP A 201 15.80 3.64 10.03
CA ASP A 201 15.16 4.46 11.06
C ASP A 201 14.09 5.42 10.48
N THR A 202 12.81 5.15 10.75
CA THR A 202 11.70 6.08 10.47
C THR A 202 11.29 6.89 11.71
N SER A 203 12.03 6.84 12.82
CA SER A 203 11.64 7.48 14.08
C SER A 203 11.60 9.02 14.03
N ASN A 204 12.31 9.63 13.09
CA ASN A 204 12.37 11.08 12.88
C ASN A 204 11.67 11.58 11.62
N SER A 205 11.14 10.69 10.78
CA SER A 205 10.38 11.06 9.59
C SER A 205 9.12 10.22 9.50
N SER A 206 8.00 10.83 9.16
CA SER A 206 6.76 10.13 8.82
C SER A 206 6.89 9.19 7.61
N ALA A 207 8.11 8.88 7.16
CA ALA A 207 8.40 8.26 5.89
C ALA A 207 8.17 6.74 5.94
N SER A 208 7.36 6.28 5.02
CA SER A 208 7.25 4.87 4.63
C SER A 208 8.53 4.46 3.87
N VAL A 209 8.85 3.16 3.83
CA VAL A 209 10.00 2.63 3.06
C VAL A 209 9.81 2.93 1.57
N VAL A 210 8.57 2.83 1.10
CA VAL A 210 8.13 3.12 -0.25
C VAL A 210 7.01 4.15 -0.16
N TYR A 211 7.19 5.31 -0.79
CA TYR A 211 6.24 6.42 -0.72
C TYR A 211 5.98 7.05 -2.08
N ALA A 212 4.70 7.19 -2.44
CA ALA A 212 4.25 7.95 -3.60
C ALA A 212 3.19 9.00 -3.20
N ASP A 213 3.35 10.25 -3.64
CA ASP A 213 2.42 11.36 -3.36
C ASP A 213 2.29 12.31 -4.56
N ALA A 214 1.14 12.25 -5.22
CA ALA A 214 0.88 13.00 -6.44
C ALA A 214 0.03 14.26 -6.22
N GLY A 215 -0.12 14.75 -4.99
CA GLY A 215 -1.00 15.88 -4.73
C GLY A 215 -2.40 15.61 -5.27
N SER A 216 -2.89 16.36 -6.26
CA SER A 216 -4.29 16.28 -6.71
C SER A 216 -4.61 15.39 -7.92
N GLY A 217 -3.61 14.81 -8.62
CA GLY A 217 -3.85 14.01 -9.83
C GLY A 217 -4.05 12.51 -9.56
N GLY A 218 -3.02 11.81 -9.09
CA GLY A 218 -3.10 10.40 -8.71
C GLY A 218 -1.74 9.71 -8.56
N ALA A 219 -1.64 8.81 -7.58
CA ALA A 219 -0.40 8.12 -7.25
C ALA A 219 -0.57 6.59 -7.32
N SER A 220 0.45 5.90 -7.82
CA SER A 220 0.45 4.45 -7.96
C SER A 220 1.80 3.82 -7.60
N VAL A 221 1.73 2.67 -6.92
CA VAL A 221 2.90 1.83 -6.60
C VAL A 221 2.65 0.41 -7.10
N GLU A 222 3.60 -0.14 -7.86
CA GLU A 222 3.64 -1.55 -8.26
C GLU A 222 4.90 -2.20 -7.69
N ILE A 223 4.73 -3.27 -6.92
CA ILE A 223 5.82 -4.06 -6.35
C ILE A 223 5.70 -5.49 -6.88
N ASP A 224 6.75 -5.98 -7.52
CA ASP A 224 6.77 -7.29 -8.17
C ASP A 224 8.05 -8.06 -7.84
N ASN A 225 7.91 -9.31 -7.39
CA ASN A 225 9.02 -10.19 -7.01
C ASN A 225 10.07 -9.49 -6.12
N SER A 226 9.63 -8.76 -5.10
CA SER A 226 10.47 -7.86 -4.32
C SER A 226 10.25 -8.01 -2.82
N ALA A 227 11.22 -7.52 -2.03
CA ALA A 227 11.16 -7.53 -0.58
C ALA A 227 11.25 -6.11 -0.02
N ILE A 228 10.23 -5.69 0.72
CA ILE A 228 10.12 -4.37 1.35
C ILE A 228 10.05 -4.55 2.87
N GLY A 229 10.82 -3.76 3.61
CA GLY A 229 10.74 -3.80 5.06
C GLY A 229 11.68 -2.86 5.79
N LEU A 230 11.77 -3.02 7.10
CA LEU A 230 12.72 -2.27 7.91
C LEU A 230 13.93 -3.15 8.26
N ASN A 231 15.07 -2.53 8.51
CA ASN A 231 16.23 -3.25 9.02
C ASN A 231 16.01 -3.70 10.47
N ALA A 232 16.57 -4.87 10.82
CA ALA A 232 16.28 -5.64 12.04
C ALA A 232 16.49 -4.90 13.38
N ASP A 233 17.22 -3.78 13.38
CA ASP A 233 17.49 -2.95 14.57
C ASP A 233 16.55 -1.75 14.71
N SER A 234 15.59 -1.58 13.79
CA SER A 234 14.62 -0.49 13.79
C SER A 234 13.36 -0.85 14.60
N THR A 235 12.75 0.15 15.23
CA THR A 235 11.43 0.00 15.88
C THR A 235 10.39 0.64 14.96
N PRO A 236 9.30 -0.04 14.56
CA PRO A 236 8.27 0.56 13.71
C PRO A 236 7.66 1.78 14.41
N ALA A 237 8.07 2.98 14.00
CA ALA A 237 7.74 4.19 14.75
C ALA A 237 6.26 4.55 14.65
N ARG A 238 5.62 4.22 13.51
CA ARG A 238 4.18 4.39 13.19
C ARG A 238 3.85 4.13 11.71
N SER A 239 4.82 3.91 10.82
CA SER A 239 4.59 3.89 9.37
C SER A 239 4.29 2.49 8.83
N GLN A 240 3.38 2.43 7.87
CA GLN A 240 3.33 1.33 6.92
C GLN A 240 4.63 1.30 6.11
N ASP A 241 5.05 0.14 5.61
CA ASP A 241 6.23 0.07 4.74
C ASP A 241 5.95 0.71 3.38
N VAL A 242 4.72 0.57 2.89
CA VAL A 242 4.27 1.12 1.61
C VAL A 242 3.13 2.09 1.86
N GLN A 243 3.25 3.31 1.36
CA GLN A 243 2.20 4.31 1.45
C GLN A 243 2.05 5.06 0.13
N VAL A 244 0.80 5.18 -0.30
CA VAL A 244 0.41 5.96 -1.47
C VAL A 244 -0.63 6.97 -1.05
N TYR A 245 -0.41 8.22 -1.43
CA TYR A 245 -1.28 9.35 -1.12
C TYR A 245 -1.69 10.07 -2.40
N ALA A 246 -2.97 10.39 -2.48
CA ALA A 246 -3.52 11.34 -3.43
C ALA A 246 -4.55 12.21 -2.70
N ASP A 247 -4.78 13.42 -3.19
CA ASP A 247 -5.68 14.42 -2.65
C ASP A 247 -6.61 14.90 -3.77
N ASN A 248 -7.60 15.72 -3.43
CA ASN A 248 -8.32 16.62 -4.32
C ASN A 248 -9.05 15.95 -5.51
N GLY A 249 -9.35 14.66 -5.42
CA GLY A 249 -10.00 13.87 -6.48
C GLY A 249 -9.06 12.90 -7.20
N GLY A 250 -7.78 12.84 -6.82
CA GLY A 250 -6.83 11.91 -7.41
C GLY A 250 -6.91 10.50 -6.85
N ASN A 251 -6.65 9.49 -7.69
CA ASN A 251 -6.73 8.09 -7.27
C ASN A 251 -5.43 7.62 -6.61
N ALA A 252 -5.55 6.73 -5.62
CA ALA A 252 -4.41 6.09 -4.97
C ALA A 252 -4.47 4.57 -5.17
N SER A 253 -3.41 3.97 -5.73
CA SER A 253 -3.38 2.53 -6.03
C SER A 253 -2.07 1.87 -5.60
N VAL A 254 -2.17 0.69 -4.97
CA VAL A 254 -1.03 -0.18 -4.72
C VAL A 254 -1.31 -1.57 -5.27
N ILE A 255 -0.35 -2.12 -6.02
CA ILE A 255 -0.36 -3.51 -6.47
C ILE A 255 0.91 -4.19 -5.95
N VAL A 256 0.75 -5.33 -5.27
CA VAL A 256 1.86 -6.16 -4.76
C VAL A 256 1.71 -7.57 -5.32
N ASN A 257 2.71 -8.04 -6.06
CA ASN A 257 2.75 -9.35 -6.71
C ASN A 257 4.00 -10.12 -6.30
N ASP A 258 3.83 -11.40 -5.95
CA ASP A 258 4.95 -12.33 -5.72
C ASP A 258 6.01 -11.78 -4.73
N SER A 259 5.57 -11.00 -3.73
CA SER A 259 6.44 -10.15 -2.92
C SER A 259 6.23 -10.34 -1.42
N THR A 260 7.16 -9.83 -0.63
CA THR A 260 7.06 -9.78 0.84
C THR A 260 7.13 -8.34 1.33
N VAL A 261 6.17 -7.93 2.17
CA VAL A 261 6.17 -6.63 2.86
C VAL A 261 6.13 -6.91 4.36
N GLN A 262 7.10 -6.42 5.13
CA GLN A 262 7.26 -6.82 6.53
C GLN A 262 6.22 -6.21 7.48
N ASN A 263 5.76 -4.99 7.20
CA ASN A 263 4.76 -4.29 7.98
C ASN A 263 3.48 -4.10 7.15
N GLY A 264 3.01 -2.87 7.01
CA GLY A 264 1.74 -2.55 6.36
C GLY A 264 1.87 -1.96 4.96
N VAL A 265 0.75 -1.96 4.24
CA VAL A 265 0.51 -1.25 2.99
C VAL A 265 -0.69 -0.33 3.16
N THR A 266 -0.59 0.89 2.63
CA THR A 266 -1.70 1.85 2.64
C THR A 266 -1.86 2.61 1.35
N ALA A 267 -3.11 2.74 0.93
CA ALA A 267 -3.54 3.61 -0.14
C ALA A 267 -4.57 4.58 0.44
N TYR A 268 -4.27 5.88 0.33
CA TYR A 268 -5.11 6.95 0.84
C TYR A 268 -5.44 7.94 -0.27
N THR A 269 -6.71 8.31 -0.39
CA THR A 269 -7.17 9.41 -1.26
C THR A 269 -8.11 10.37 -0.53
N GLU A 270 -8.13 11.64 -0.91
CA GLU A 270 -9.23 12.56 -0.61
C GLU A 270 -10.20 12.73 -1.79
N GLY A 271 -11.44 12.24 -1.61
CA GLY A 271 -12.57 12.48 -2.51
C GLY A 271 -12.58 11.64 -3.79
N SER A 272 -11.82 10.54 -3.85
CA SER A 272 -11.71 9.66 -5.02
C SER A 272 -11.60 8.18 -4.66
N ASP A 273 -11.21 7.32 -5.60
CA ASP A 273 -11.04 5.89 -5.37
C ASP A 273 -9.64 5.56 -4.83
N ALA A 274 -9.61 4.73 -3.79
CA ALA A 274 -8.40 4.11 -3.27
C ALA A 274 -8.46 2.60 -3.45
N GLN A 275 -7.32 2.01 -3.83
CA GLN A 275 -7.23 0.58 -4.09
C GLN A 275 -5.93 -0.02 -3.58
N ILE A 276 -6.04 -1.22 -2.99
CA ILE A 276 -4.90 -2.13 -2.79
C ILE A 276 -5.24 -3.48 -3.42
N GLN A 277 -4.31 -4.05 -4.18
CA GLN A 277 -4.37 -5.42 -4.69
C GLN A 277 -3.10 -6.19 -4.28
N ILE A 278 -3.29 -7.34 -3.62
CA ILE A 278 -2.22 -8.23 -3.17
C ILE A 278 -2.40 -9.60 -3.84
N ASN A 279 -1.38 -10.06 -4.58
CA ASN A 279 -1.38 -11.37 -5.24
C ASN A 279 -0.12 -12.16 -4.90
N ASN A 280 -0.27 -13.46 -4.60
CA ASN A 280 0.85 -14.38 -4.36
C ASN A 280 1.90 -13.87 -3.36
N SER A 281 1.49 -13.10 -2.37
CA SER A 281 2.39 -12.31 -1.53
C SER A 281 2.21 -12.60 -0.04
N HIS A 282 3.15 -12.14 0.76
CA HIS A 282 3.10 -12.20 2.21
C HIS A 282 3.24 -10.80 2.81
N ILE A 283 2.26 -10.38 3.60
CA ILE A 283 2.21 -9.05 4.22
C ILE A 283 2.18 -9.18 5.74
N GLY A 284 3.05 -8.47 6.43
CA GLY A 284 3.19 -8.50 7.88
C GLY A 284 4.21 -9.54 8.35
N THR A 285 4.43 -9.55 9.67
CA THR A 285 5.18 -10.59 10.37
C THR A 285 4.46 -10.95 11.68
N GLU A 286 4.69 -12.16 12.20
CA GLU A 286 4.11 -12.61 13.48
C GLU A 286 4.42 -11.67 14.68
N THR A 287 5.46 -10.82 14.55
CA THR A 287 5.93 -9.88 15.58
C THR A 287 5.48 -8.44 15.38
N THR A 288 4.46 -8.20 14.54
CA THR A 288 3.96 -6.86 14.24
C THR A 288 3.78 -6.02 15.51
N ALA A 289 4.41 -4.84 15.55
CA ALA A 289 4.38 -3.97 16.71
C ALA A 289 2.93 -3.56 17.05
N ASN A 290 2.60 -3.51 18.35
CA ASN A 290 1.28 -3.14 18.89
C ASN A 290 0.71 -1.80 18.39
N ASN A 291 1.53 -0.97 17.73
CA ASN A 291 1.16 0.35 17.24
C ASN A 291 0.72 0.35 15.76
N VAL A 292 0.90 -0.75 15.01
CA VAL A 292 0.37 -0.87 13.64
C VAL A 292 -1.03 -1.44 13.72
N ASN A 293 -2.03 -0.58 13.51
CA ASN A 293 -3.44 -0.97 13.66
C ASN A 293 -3.92 -1.90 12.53
N TYR A 294 -3.36 -1.75 11.32
CA TYR A 294 -3.74 -2.51 10.11
C TYR A 294 -2.52 -2.80 9.24
N MET A 295 -2.40 -4.04 8.77
CA MET A 295 -1.45 -4.47 7.75
C MET A 295 -1.87 -4.01 6.36
N LEU A 296 -3.17 -3.96 6.08
CA LEU A 296 -3.69 -3.39 4.83
C LEU A 296 -4.73 -2.35 5.20
N LEU A 297 -4.54 -1.12 4.73
CA LEU A 297 -5.49 -0.03 4.93
C LEU A 297 -5.74 0.69 3.61
N VAL A 298 -6.98 0.60 3.14
CA VAL A 298 -7.46 1.40 2.01
C VAL A 298 -8.39 2.46 2.56
N GLN A 299 -8.12 3.73 2.26
CA GLN A 299 -8.92 4.84 2.75
C GLN A 299 -9.26 5.83 1.65
N SER A 300 -10.56 6.06 1.45
CA SER A 300 -11.11 7.17 0.69
C SER A 300 -11.75 8.15 1.67
N SER A 301 -11.14 9.32 1.84
CA SER A 301 -11.62 10.39 2.72
C SER A 301 -12.50 11.38 1.95
N ARG A 302 -13.22 12.23 2.66
CA ARG A 302 -14.24 13.10 2.08
C ARG A 302 -13.67 14.43 1.57
N LYS A 303 -14.06 14.82 0.35
CA LYS A 303 -14.03 16.24 -0.12
C LYS A 303 -15.43 16.87 -0.22
N ALA A 304 -16.47 16.07 -0.51
CA ALA A 304 -17.90 16.44 -0.54
C ALA A 304 -18.79 15.19 -0.34
N ILE A 305 -20.11 15.35 -0.18
CA ILE A 305 -21.06 14.22 0.02
C ILE A 305 -21.09 13.30 -1.23
N GLY A 306 -20.86 12.00 -1.05
CA GLY A 306 -21.18 10.94 -2.01
C GLY A 306 -20.10 10.53 -3.01
N GLN A 307 -18.80 10.55 -2.69
CA GLN A 307 -17.76 10.13 -3.65
C GLN A 307 -16.60 9.33 -3.04
N GLY A 308 -16.19 8.30 -3.77
CA GLY A 308 -15.01 7.47 -3.53
C GLY A 308 -15.33 6.02 -3.11
N THR A 309 -14.51 5.08 -3.59
CA THR A 309 -14.56 3.67 -3.22
C THR A 309 -13.22 3.29 -2.56
N ALA A 310 -13.29 2.67 -1.38
CA ALA A 310 -12.14 2.01 -0.79
C ALA A 310 -12.20 0.51 -1.12
N SER A 311 -11.30 0.04 -1.98
CA SER A 311 -11.29 -1.35 -2.46
C SER A 311 -10.01 -2.10 -2.09
N LEU A 312 -10.15 -3.26 -1.46
CA LEU A 312 -9.04 -4.13 -1.09
C LEU A 312 -9.26 -5.53 -1.67
N SER A 313 -8.30 -6.03 -2.44
CA SER A 313 -8.32 -7.41 -2.94
C SER A 313 -7.07 -8.16 -2.52
N VAL A 314 -7.24 -9.34 -1.94
CA VAL A 314 -6.17 -10.24 -1.53
C VAL A 314 -6.42 -11.61 -2.14
N ASN A 315 -5.44 -12.10 -2.90
CA ASN A 315 -5.55 -13.29 -3.73
C ASN A 315 -4.33 -14.19 -3.54
N ASN A 316 -4.53 -15.46 -3.20
CA ASN A 316 -3.47 -16.45 -2.97
C ASN A 316 -2.33 -15.90 -2.11
N SER A 317 -2.66 -15.19 -1.03
CA SER A 317 -1.69 -14.45 -0.22
C SER A 317 -1.91 -14.66 1.27
N GLN A 318 -0.88 -14.39 2.07
CA GLN A 318 -0.96 -14.41 3.53
C GLN A 318 -0.84 -12.99 4.09
N VAL A 319 -1.69 -12.65 5.05
CA VAL A 319 -1.65 -11.37 5.77
C VAL A 319 -1.64 -11.64 7.27
N ASP A 320 -0.56 -11.27 7.94
CA ASP A 320 -0.38 -11.47 9.38
C ASP A 320 -0.74 -10.21 10.17
N GLY A 321 -2.04 -9.87 10.15
CA GLY A 321 -2.62 -8.82 10.95
C GLY A 321 -3.96 -8.31 10.42
N ASN A 322 -4.46 -7.23 11.01
CA ASN A 322 -5.78 -6.69 10.69
C ASN A 322 -5.78 -6.01 9.31
N ILE A 323 -6.92 -6.03 8.63
CA ILE A 323 -7.11 -5.34 7.35
C ILE A 323 -8.34 -4.43 7.39
N SER A 324 -8.33 -3.35 6.61
CA SER A 324 -9.44 -2.41 6.57
C SER A 324 -9.63 -1.71 5.22
N ALA A 325 -10.90 -1.51 4.87
CA ALA A 325 -11.33 -0.63 3.78
C ALA A 325 -12.28 0.42 4.37
N GLN A 326 -11.98 1.69 4.15
CA GLN A 326 -12.68 2.81 4.77
C GLN A 326 -13.04 3.85 3.73
N SER A 327 -14.35 4.03 3.51
CA SER A 327 -14.89 5.07 2.65
C SER A 327 -15.70 6.04 3.48
N GLN A 328 -15.30 7.31 3.51
CA GLN A 328 -16.02 8.38 4.20
C GLN A 328 -17.08 9.00 3.29
N GLY A 329 -18.13 9.62 3.88
CA GLY A 329 -19.07 10.46 3.14
C GLY A 329 -20.00 9.74 2.15
N ASP A 330 -20.62 8.64 2.57
CA ASP A 330 -21.54 7.78 1.77
C ASP A 330 -20.92 6.92 0.66
N GLY A 331 -19.59 6.81 0.62
CA GLY A 331 -18.89 5.94 -0.33
C GLY A 331 -18.95 4.45 0.04
N ASN A 332 -18.41 3.63 -0.85
CA ASN A 332 -18.44 2.17 -0.73
C ASN A 332 -17.11 1.63 -0.20
N ALA A 333 -17.16 0.66 0.72
CA ALA A 333 -16.00 -0.09 1.16
C ALA A 333 -16.13 -1.55 0.71
N GLU A 334 -15.11 -2.06 0.02
CA GLU A 334 -15.09 -3.43 -0.50
C GLU A 334 -13.80 -4.14 -0.11
N ILE A 335 -13.94 -5.38 0.40
CA ILE A 335 -12.83 -6.30 0.66
C ILE A 335 -13.14 -7.64 0.00
N SER A 336 -12.19 -8.17 -0.77
CA SER A 336 -12.29 -9.50 -1.39
C SER A 336 -11.08 -10.36 -1.07
N LEU A 337 -11.32 -11.54 -0.47
CA LEU A 337 -10.32 -12.54 -0.10
C LEU A 337 -10.54 -13.80 -0.94
N THR A 338 -9.55 -14.21 -1.75
CA THR A 338 -9.73 -15.30 -2.73
C THR A 338 -8.56 -16.29 -2.83
N ASN A 339 -8.84 -17.48 -3.39
CA ASN A 339 -7.87 -18.46 -3.90
C ASN A 339 -6.79 -18.89 -2.89
N GLY A 340 -7.17 -19.48 -1.78
CA GLY A 340 -6.28 -19.93 -0.70
C GLY A 340 -5.74 -18.82 0.21
N THR A 341 -6.26 -17.59 0.09
CA THR A 341 -5.82 -16.46 0.94
C THR A 341 -6.01 -16.77 2.43
N THR A 342 -5.05 -16.38 3.27
CA THR A 342 -5.15 -16.48 4.73
C THR A 342 -4.93 -15.11 5.38
N VAL A 343 -5.86 -14.68 6.22
CA VAL A 343 -5.75 -13.44 7.02
C VAL A 343 -5.77 -13.80 8.50
N ASN A 344 -4.68 -13.52 9.20
CA ASN A 344 -4.50 -13.74 10.63
C ASN A 344 -4.75 -12.44 11.41
N GLY A 345 -5.98 -11.95 11.34
CA GLY A 345 -6.41 -10.71 11.99
C GLY A 345 -7.87 -10.41 11.68
N LYS A 346 -8.38 -9.31 12.24
CA LYS A 346 -9.76 -8.89 11.98
C LYS A 346 -9.88 -8.13 10.65
N VAL A 347 -11.09 -8.13 10.11
CA VAL A 347 -11.49 -7.31 8.97
C VAL A 347 -12.35 -6.16 9.48
N ARG A 348 -12.03 -4.92 9.10
CA ARG A 348 -12.88 -3.76 9.40
C ARG A 348 -13.31 -3.03 8.13
N LEU A 349 -14.62 -2.94 7.91
CA LEU A 349 -15.20 -2.11 6.85
C LEU A 349 -15.83 -0.86 7.44
N VAL A 350 -15.63 0.27 6.77
CA VAL A 350 -16.22 1.55 7.16
C VAL A 350 -16.83 2.23 5.94
N GLY A 351 -18.11 2.54 5.97
CA GLY A 351 -18.81 3.20 4.86
C GLY A 351 -20.32 2.97 4.91
N SER A 352 -21.05 3.46 3.90
CA SER A 352 -22.51 3.32 3.86
C SER A 352 -22.94 2.00 3.21
N ASN A 353 -22.25 1.58 2.14
CA ASN A 353 -22.36 0.22 1.61
C ASN A 353 -21.02 -0.50 1.77
N MET A 354 -21.05 -1.62 2.50
CA MET A 354 -19.89 -2.42 2.84
C MET A 354 -20.05 -3.82 2.25
N ILE A 355 -19.07 -4.26 1.47
CA ILE A 355 -19.09 -5.58 0.83
C ILE A 355 -17.83 -6.35 1.23
N LEU A 356 -18.01 -7.53 1.82
CA LEU A 356 -16.95 -8.47 2.12
C LEU A 356 -17.18 -9.78 1.35
N ASN A 357 -16.26 -10.14 0.46
CA ASN A 357 -16.25 -11.40 -0.26
C ASN A 357 -15.16 -12.31 0.31
N ILE A 358 -15.53 -13.54 0.71
CA ILE A 358 -14.60 -14.59 1.13
C ILE A 358 -14.89 -15.83 0.27
N ASP A 359 -14.00 -16.12 -0.69
CA ASP A 359 -14.14 -17.25 -1.61
C ASP A 359 -12.87 -18.11 -1.62
N ASP A 360 -12.94 -19.33 -1.11
CA ASP A 360 -11.75 -20.19 -0.95
C ASP A 360 -10.66 -19.48 -0.14
N ALA A 361 -11.02 -18.86 0.97
CA ALA A 361 -10.10 -18.11 1.83
C ALA A 361 -10.37 -18.37 3.31
N THR A 362 -9.33 -18.21 4.14
CA THR A 362 -9.38 -18.37 5.60
C THR A 362 -9.23 -17.03 6.29
N LEU A 363 -10.24 -16.63 7.07
CA LEU A 363 -10.20 -15.45 7.93
C LEU A 363 -10.18 -15.89 9.40
N ASN A 364 -9.03 -15.70 10.06
CA ASN A 364 -8.81 -16.03 11.47
C ASN A 364 -9.02 -14.80 12.37
N GLY A 365 -10.19 -14.17 12.27
CA GLY A 365 -10.55 -13.00 13.05
C GLY A 365 -12.01 -12.61 12.89
N ASN A 366 -12.40 -11.55 13.58
CA ASN A 366 -13.76 -11.01 13.53
C ASN A 366 -13.95 -10.10 12.31
N ILE A 367 -15.21 -9.85 11.99
CA ILE A 367 -15.65 -8.86 11.01
C ILE A 367 -16.29 -7.70 11.78
N GLU A 368 -15.75 -6.51 11.60
CA GLU A 368 -16.24 -5.28 12.21
C GLU A 368 -16.77 -4.33 11.13
N ALA A 369 -17.95 -3.78 11.38
CA ALA A 369 -18.56 -2.72 10.59
C ALA A 369 -18.68 -1.43 11.41
N SER A 370 -18.60 -0.29 10.74
CA SER A 370 -18.98 1.00 11.32
C SER A 370 -19.34 2.00 10.22
N SER A 371 -20.17 3.00 10.50
CA SER A 371 -20.22 4.21 9.68
C SER A 371 -19.18 5.24 10.12
N TYR A 372 -19.09 6.32 9.34
CA TYR A 372 -18.57 7.59 9.82
C TYR A 372 -19.78 8.50 10.14
N SER A 373 -20.13 8.64 11.43
CA SER A 373 -21.19 9.56 11.85
C SER A 373 -20.62 10.99 11.96
N GLU A 374 -20.86 11.81 10.94
CA GLU A 374 -20.77 13.26 11.06
C GLU A 374 -22.17 13.86 10.92
N SER A 375 -22.45 14.92 11.68
CA SER A 375 -23.76 15.60 11.76
C SER A 375 -24.35 16.08 10.43
N ASP A 376 -23.57 16.02 9.36
CA ASP A 376 -23.85 16.58 8.04
C ASP A 376 -24.16 15.51 6.97
N ILE A 377 -24.13 14.22 7.32
CA ILE A 377 -24.51 13.12 6.43
C ILE A 377 -25.97 12.79 6.68
N GLY A 378 -26.76 12.72 5.61
CA GLY A 378 -28.14 12.25 5.68
C GLY A 378 -28.12 10.76 5.97
N ASP A 379 -28.06 10.44 7.26
CA ASP A 379 -27.96 9.10 7.84
C ASP A 379 -28.84 8.08 7.11
N ALA A 380 -28.23 7.40 6.14
CA ALA A 380 -28.89 6.39 5.33
C ALA A 380 -28.80 5.01 5.98
N GLY A 381 -28.15 4.89 7.13
CA GLY A 381 -27.85 3.63 7.79
C GLY A 381 -26.66 2.87 7.16
N THR A 382 -26.12 1.91 7.91
CA THR A 382 -25.04 1.03 7.44
C THR A 382 -25.59 -0.23 6.79
N HIS A 383 -25.10 -0.55 5.59
CA HIS A 383 -25.50 -1.74 4.85
C HIS A 383 -24.29 -2.64 4.63
N MET A 384 -24.20 -3.72 5.40
CA MET A 384 -23.16 -4.72 5.25
C MET A 384 -23.66 -5.93 4.46
N THR A 385 -22.91 -6.35 3.45
CA THR A 385 -23.09 -7.62 2.75
C THR A 385 -21.84 -8.48 2.89
N VAL A 386 -22.00 -9.68 3.46
CA VAL A 386 -20.95 -10.70 3.56
C VAL A 386 -21.30 -11.84 2.60
N ASN A 387 -20.43 -12.09 1.63
CA ASN A 387 -20.55 -13.18 0.67
C ASN A 387 -19.53 -14.28 1.00
N LEU A 388 -20.03 -15.47 1.30
CA LEU A 388 -19.20 -16.63 1.64
C LEU A 388 -19.33 -17.71 0.57
N SER A 389 -18.20 -18.18 0.05
CA SER A 389 -18.08 -19.29 -0.90
C SER A 389 -16.87 -20.15 -0.55
N ASN A 390 -16.97 -21.48 -0.66
CA ASN A 390 -15.85 -22.42 -0.47
C ASN A 390 -15.01 -22.17 0.80
N THR A 391 -15.64 -21.73 1.89
CA THR A 391 -14.95 -21.30 3.12
C THR A 391 -15.72 -21.72 4.36
N ALA A 392 -15.04 -21.83 5.49
CA ALA A 392 -15.66 -21.96 6.81
C ALA A 392 -15.36 -20.71 7.64
N TYR A 393 -16.37 -19.88 7.88
CA TYR A 393 -16.23 -18.68 8.71
C TYR A 393 -16.81 -18.90 10.11
N ARG A 394 -16.01 -18.57 11.13
CA ARG A 394 -16.31 -18.85 12.55
C ARG A 394 -16.15 -17.64 13.48
N GLY A 395 -15.63 -16.51 12.99
CA GLY A 395 -15.44 -15.30 13.78
C GLY A 395 -16.75 -14.56 14.06
N ASN A 396 -16.73 -13.60 14.98
CA ASN A 396 -17.90 -12.78 15.28
C ASN A 396 -18.13 -11.74 14.17
N ILE A 397 -19.36 -11.22 14.08
CA ILE A 397 -19.72 -10.12 13.18
C ILE A 397 -20.37 -9.02 14.02
N ASP A 398 -19.68 -7.91 14.20
CA ASP A 398 -20.17 -6.80 14.99
C ASP A 398 -20.24 -5.49 14.20
N SER A 399 -21.24 -4.68 14.53
CA SER A 399 -21.29 -3.26 14.17
C SER A 399 -21.16 -2.44 15.44
N ASN A 400 -20.30 -1.43 15.40
CA ASN A 400 -20.10 -0.49 16.51
C ASN A 400 -20.88 0.82 16.32
N ASP A 401 -21.82 0.81 15.38
CA ASP A 401 -22.65 1.96 15.09
C ASP A 401 -23.86 2.01 16.00
N GLY A 402 -24.20 3.21 16.47
CA GLY A 402 -25.37 3.47 17.31
C GLY A 402 -26.44 4.27 16.57
N ASP A 403 -26.39 4.22 15.23
CA ASP A 403 -27.26 4.96 14.33
C ASP A 403 -28.63 4.26 14.20
N ILE A 404 -29.47 4.74 13.27
CA ILE A 404 -30.92 4.46 13.21
C ILE A 404 -31.32 3.37 12.19
N SER A 405 -30.36 2.75 11.48
CA SER A 405 -30.63 1.61 10.59
C SER A 405 -29.36 0.82 10.20
N GLU A 406 -29.01 -0.20 10.98
CA GLU A 406 -27.91 -1.11 10.68
C GLU A 406 -28.44 -2.42 10.08
N ASN A 407 -28.09 -2.71 8.83
CA ASN A 407 -28.55 -3.90 8.11
C ASN A 407 -27.38 -4.81 7.74
N LEU A 408 -27.41 -6.06 8.18
CA LEU A 408 -26.49 -7.11 7.78
C LEU A 408 -27.17 -8.09 6.82
N THR A 409 -26.53 -8.39 5.70
CA THR A 409 -26.90 -9.49 4.80
C THR A 409 -25.76 -10.48 4.69
N ILE A 410 -26.02 -11.75 4.96
CA ILE A 410 -25.06 -12.84 4.86
C ILE A 410 -25.52 -13.78 3.74
N ASN A 411 -24.77 -13.83 2.64
CA ASN A 411 -25.00 -14.75 1.54
C ASN A 411 -24.13 -16.00 1.70
N ILE A 412 -24.78 -17.14 1.94
CA ILE A 412 -24.14 -18.45 2.06
C ILE A 412 -24.24 -19.14 0.69
N ASN A 413 -23.15 -19.10 -0.07
CA ASN A 413 -23.06 -19.66 -1.41
C ASN A 413 -22.41 -21.05 -1.41
N ASN A 414 -22.04 -21.54 -2.59
CA ASN A 414 -21.52 -22.89 -2.77
C ASN A 414 -20.29 -23.17 -1.89
N GLY A 415 -20.30 -24.31 -1.20
CA GLY A 415 -19.18 -24.76 -0.36
C GLY A 415 -18.93 -23.95 0.93
N ALA A 416 -19.80 -23.00 1.28
CA ALA A 416 -19.64 -22.19 2.48
C ALA A 416 -20.24 -22.84 3.75
N ILE A 417 -19.59 -22.62 4.89
CA ILE A 417 -20.06 -23.01 6.23
C ILE A 417 -19.90 -21.80 7.17
N ILE A 418 -20.91 -21.54 8.00
CA ILE A 418 -20.89 -20.42 8.96
C ILE A 418 -21.45 -20.86 10.33
N GLY A 419 -21.02 -20.21 11.41
CA GLY A 419 -21.52 -20.38 12.79
C GLY A 419 -20.58 -21.20 13.67
N GLY A 420 -20.83 -21.24 14.97
CA GLY A 420 -20.02 -21.99 15.94
C GLY A 420 -20.22 -23.51 15.86
N GLU A 421 -19.22 -24.30 16.27
CA GLU A 421 -19.31 -25.77 16.31
C GLU A 421 -19.90 -26.31 17.62
N SER A 422 -20.05 -25.45 18.62
CA SER A 422 -20.63 -25.75 19.93
C SER A 422 -21.36 -24.53 20.48
N LEU A 423 -22.17 -24.74 21.54
CA LEU A 423 -22.81 -23.64 22.27
C LEU A 423 -21.79 -22.62 22.81
N ASP A 424 -20.67 -23.10 23.36
CA ASP A 424 -19.62 -22.27 23.95
C ASP A 424 -18.82 -21.48 22.90
N SER A 425 -18.83 -21.95 21.66
CA SER A 425 -18.16 -21.32 20.52
C SER A 425 -19.16 -20.70 19.54
N ALA A 426 -20.38 -20.40 19.99
CA ALA A 426 -21.40 -19.80 19.14
C ALA A 426 -20.90 -18.49 18.54
N MET A 427 -21.13 -18.30 17.24
CA MET A 427 -20.81 -17.06 16.55
C MET A 427 -21.71 -15.94 17.08
N GLN A 428 -21.13 -14.83 17.52
CA GLN A 428 -21.89 -13.66 17.93
C GLN A 428 -22.10 -12.74 16.74
N ILE A 429 -23.35 -12.32 16.55
CA ILE A 429 -23.73 -11.24 15.64
C ILE A 429 -24.34 -10.16 16.54
N THR A 430 -23.77 -8.95 16.49
CA THR A 430 -24.16 -7.85 17.40
C THR A 430 -24.20 -6.50 16.70
N GLY A 431 -25.15 -5.63 17.06
CA GLY A 431 -25.15 -4.21 16.67
C GLY A 431 -25.88 -3.93 15.36
N TYR A 432 -26.80 -4.81 14.96
CA TYR A 432 -27.61 -4.64 13.75
C TYR A 432 -29.11 -4.53 14.11
N ASP A 433 -29.86 -3.72 13.39
CA ASP A 433 -31.33 -3.73 13.50
C ASP A 433 -31.91 -4.98 12.82
N THR A 434 -31.40 -5.29 11.62
CA THR A 434 -31.86 -6.42 10.81
C THR A 434 -30.68 -7.27 10.35
N VAL A 435 -30.82 -8.59 10.51
CA VAL A 435 -29.86 -9.60 10.02
C VAL A 435 -30.57 -10.53 9.04
N ASN A 436 -30.17 -10.49 7.77
CA ASN A 436 -30.70 -11.31 6.70
C ASN A 436 -29.73 -12.44 6.35
N PHE A 437 -30.15 -13.69 6.52
CA PHE A 437 -29.40 -14.85 6.06
C PHE A 437 -29.96 -15.35 4.72
N ASN A 438 -29.16 -15.27 3.66
CA ASN A 438 -29.53 -15.75 2.34
C ASN A 438 -28.82 -17.09 2.05
N VAL A 439 -29.54 -18.20 2.16
CA VAL A 439 -29.00 -19.54 1.82
C VAL A 439 -29.20 -19.80 0.33
N ASN A 440 -28.14 -19.56 -0.44
CA ASN A 440 -28.13 -19.72 -1.90
C ASN A 440 -27.70 -21.13 -2.34
N TYR A 441 -26.94 -21.82 -1.50
CA TYR A 441 -26.53 -23.21 -1.73
C TYR A 441 -26.42 -23.95 -0.40
N LEU A 442 -26.81 -25.23 -0.40
CA LEU A 442 -26.60 -26.15 0.70
C LEU A 442 -25.82 -27.36 0.20
N ALA A 443 -24.67 -27.64 0.81
CA ALA A 443 -23.87 -28.81 0.47
C ALA A 443 -24.63 -30.09 0.85
N PRO A 444 -24.89 -31.02 -0.09
CA PRO A 444 -25.62 -32.26 0.21
C PRO A 444 -24.96 -33.10 1.31
N SER A 445 -23.64 -32.98 1.49
CA SER A 445 -22.88 -33.66 2.52
C SER A 445 -23.14 -33.19 3.94
N LEU A 446 -23.86 -32.07 4.14
CA LEU A 446 -24.21 -31.56 5.47
C LEU A 446 -25.58 -32.04 5.95
N ILE A 447 -26.39 -32.60 5.05
CA ILE A 447 -27.76 -33.05 5.33
C ILE A 447 -27.74 -34.36 6.13
N ASP A 448 -28.56 -34.47 7.17
CA ASP A 448 -28.71 -35.66 8.06
C ASP A 448 -27.43 -36.09 8.78
N THR A 449 -26.43 -35.21 8.83
CA THR A 449 -25.17 -35.46 9.54
C THR A 449 -25.26 -35.26 11.05
N GLY A 450 -26.28 -34.51 11.51
CA GLY A 450 -26.36 -34.03 12.89
C GLY A 450 -25.39 -32.91 13.22
N VAL A 451 -24.65 -32.37 12.24
CA VAL A 451 -23.81 -31.18 12.42
C VAL A 451 -24.70 -29.97 12.72
N VAL A 452 -24.39 -29.27 13.81
CA VAL A 452 -25.10 -28.07 14.27
C VAL A 452 -24.20 -26.86 14.12
N SER A 453 -24.70 -25.78 13.52
CA SER A 453 -24.08 -24.46 13.60
C SER A 453 -24.78 -23.61 14.66
N TYR A 454 -24.00 -22.99 15.54
CA TYR A 454 -24.52 -22.18 16.65
C TYR A 454 -24.31 -20.68 16.42
N PHE A 455 -25.38 -19.91 16.63
CA PHE A 455 -25.39 -18.44 16.50
C PHE A 455 -25.98 -17.81 17.74
N TYR A 456 -25.43 -16.67 18.15
CA TYR A 456 -26.00 -15.79 19.17
C TYR A 456 -26.41 -14.47 18.52
N LEU A 457 -27.63 -14.02 18.83
CA LEU A 457 -28.21 -12.75 18.40
C LEU A 457 -28.67 -11.98 19.64
N ASN A 458 -28.41 -10.68 19.67
CA ASN A 458 -28.88 -9.78 20.73
C ASN A 458 -30.42 -9.63 20.67
N ASN A 459 -31.08 -9.31 21.78
CA ASN A 459 -32.54 -9.20 21.84
C ASN A 459 -33.12 -8.05 20.97
N GLU A 460 -32.29 -7.08 20.63
CA GLU A 460 -32.66 -5.92 19.81
C GLU A 460 -32.64 -6.24 18.30
N GLU A 461 -31.98 -7.34 17.90
CA GLU A 461 -31.84 -7.74 16.50
C GLU A 461 -33.07 -8.49 15.97
N GLN A 462 -33.50 -8.10 14.77
CA GLN A 462 -34.48 -8.87 13.98
C GLN A 462 -33.76 -9.73 12.94
N ALA A 463 -33.91 -11.05 13.02
CA ALA A 463 -33.31 -11.97 12.05
C ALA A 463 -34.35 -12.52 11.07
N GLU A 464 -34.05 -12.44 9.78
CA GLU A 464 -34.78 -13.08 8.70
C GLU A 464 -33.88 -14.08 7.96
N VAL A 465 -34.43 -15.22 7.55
CA VAL A 465 -33.73 -16.22 6.74
C VAL A 465 -34.45 -16.35 5.40
N ASN A 466 -33.80 -15.89 4.34
CA ASN A 466 -34.28 -16.00 2.97
C ASN A 466 -33.52 -17.12 2.25
N SER A 467 -34.18 -17.82 1.33
CA SER A 467 -33.50 -18.78 0.47
C SER A 467 -33.91 -18.53 -0.98
N SER A 468 -32.93 -18.38 -1.88
CA SER A 468 -33.21 -18.31 -3.33
C SER A 468 -33.74 -19.63 -3.90
N LEU A 469 -33.81 -20.68 -3.06
CA LEU A 469 -34.40 -21.97 -3.36
C LEU A 469 -35.91 -22.04 -2.96
N ALA A 470 -36.47 -20.97 -2.36
CA ALA A 470 -37.92 -20.74 -2.19
C ALA A 470 -38.29 -19.27 -1.86
N THR A 471 -39.24 -18.67 -2.58
CA THR A 471 -39.76 -17.31 -2.29
C THR A 471 -40.76 -17.31 -1.13
N GLY A 472 -40.45 -16.64 -0.02
CA GLY A 472 -41.40 -16.33 1.05
C GLY A 472 -40.77 -15.52 2.19
N THR A 473 -41.49 -14.51 2.69
CA THR A 473 -41.14 -13.76 3.90
C THR A 473 -41.45 -14.62 5.13
N LEU A 474 -40.48 -14.87 5.99
CA LEU A 474 -40.72 -15.60 7.24
C LEU A 474 -41.38 -14.69 8.28
N ALA A 475 -42.45 -15.18 8.91
CA ALA A 475 -42.94 -14.59 10.16
C ALA A 475 -41.93 -14.84 11.29
N PRO A 476 -41.90 -14.01 12.36
CA PRO A 476 -41.00 -14.18 13.51
C PRO A 476 -40.98 -15.65 13.97
N ILE A 477 -39.77 -16.19 14.01
CA ILE A 477 -39.40 -17.60 13.91
C ILE A 477 -40.33 -18.51 14.76
N ARG A 478 -41.23 -19.21 14.06
CA ARG A 478 -41.85 -20.47 14.49
C ARG A 478 -41.82 -21.45 13.33
N SER A 479 -40.96 -22.46 13.42
CA SER A 479 -41.05 -23.77 12.74
C SER A 479 -41.32 -23.76 11.23
N GLY A 480 -40.25 -23.97 10.46
CA GLY A 480 -40.27 -24.73 9.19
C GLY A 480 -40.46 -23.91 7.91
N ALA A 481 -39.42 -23.89 7.06
CA ALA A 481 -39.54 -23.60 5.63
C ALA A 481 -38.42 -24.30 4.82
N TYR A 482 -38.72 -24.58 3.56
CA TYR A 482 -38.23 -25.69 2.73
C TYR A 482 -37.06 -25.31 1.80
N ILE A 483 -36.14 -26.26 1.52
CA ILE A 483 -35.17 -26.21 0.41
C ILE A 483 -35.18 -27.57 -0.32
N MET A 484 -35.20 -27.58 -1.67
CA MET A 484 -35.28 -28.78 -2.55
C MET A 484 -36.24 -29.87 -2.03
N ASP A 485 -37.57 -29.73 -2.22
CA ASP A 485 -38.72 -30.61 -1.84
C ASP A 485 -38.64 -31.49 -0.56
N ASP A 486 -37.50 -32.10 -0.25
CA ASP A 486 -37.19 -33.02 0.84
C ASP A 486 -36.13 -32.50 1.84
N VAL A 487 -35.52 -31.30 1.75
CA VAL A 487 -34.53 -30.80 2.75
C VAL A 487 -35.09 -29.68 3.63
N LYS A 488 -34.96 -29.84 4.95
CA LYS A 488 -35.41 -28.90 5.99
C LYS A 488 -34.24 -28.44 6.85
N TYR A 489 -34.41 -27.28 7.49
CA TYR A 489 -33.55 -26.88 8.60
C TYR A 489 -34.36 -26.72 9.89
N GLN A 490 -33.74 -27.04 11.02
CA GLN A 490 -34.31 -26.86 12.36
C GLN A 490 -33.47 -25.85 13.11
N ALA A 491 -34.03 -24.67 13.33
CA ALA A 491 -33.51 -23.72 14.30
C ALA A 491 -34.17 -24.02 15.66
N THR A 492 -33.36 -24.37 16.66
CA THR A 492 -33.84 -24.55 18.04
C THR A 492 -33.25 -23.45 18.91
N ASP A 493 -34.12 -22.65 19.53
CA ASP A 493 -33.71 -21.76 20.61
C ASP A 493 -33.19 -22.61 21.77
N VAL A 494 -31.90 -22.49 22.02
CA VAL A 494 -31.16 -23.22 23.05
C VAL A 494 -30.65 -22.27 24.13
N SER A 495 -31.20 -21.04 24.21
CA SER A 495 -30.84 -20.00 25.18
C SER A 495 -30.86 -20.46 26.64
N SER A 496 -31.74 -21.40 27.00
CA SER A 496 -31.78 -22.00 28.36
C SER A 496 -30.56 -22.86 28.71
N GLN A 497 -29.70 -23.18 27.75
CA GLN A 497 -28.52 -24.03 27.89
C GLN A 497 -27.19 -23.24 27.91
N THR A 498 -27.24 -21.91 27.89
CA THR A 498 -26.04 -21.05 27.90
C THR A 498 -25.58 -20.68 29.32
N THR A 499 -24.31 -20.32 29.47
CA THR A 499 -23.63 -20.13 30.78
C THR A 499 -23.55 -18.68 31.29
N SER A 500 -24.56 -17.84 31.01
CA SER A 500 -24.78 -16.46 31.52
C SER A 500 -24.02 -15.28 30.85
N ALA A 501 -24.75 -14.15 30.70
CA ALA A 501 -24.40 -12.73 31.00
C ALA A 501 -25.05 -11.73 30.03
N ASP A 502 -25.31 -12.12 28.77
CA ASP A 502 -25.71 -11.17 27.71
C ASP A 502 -27.23 -11.23 27.42
N GLU A 503 -27.84 -10.07 27.12
CA GLU A 503 -29.26 -9.94 26.80
C GLU A 503 -29.58 -10.44 25.38
N GLY A 504 -29.54 -11.75 25.13
CA GLY A 504 -29.85 -12.29 23.79
C GLY A 504 -30.23 -13.75 23.77
N LYS A 505 -30.26 -14.34 22.56
CA LYS A 505 -30.67 -15.74 22.34
C LYS A 505 -29.67 -16.48 21.49
N THR A 506 -29.38 -17.72 21.90
CA THR A 506 -28.58 -18.67 21.13
C THR A 506 -29.46 -19.65 20.38
N TRP A 507 -29.12 -19.89 19.12
CA TRP A 507 -29.83 -20.76 18.20
C TRP A 507 -28.87 -21.86 17.72
N GLY A 508 -29.35 -23.10 17.66
CA GLY A 508 -28.70 -24.18 16.94
C GLY A 508 -29.42 -24.46 15.63
N VAL A 509 -28.69 -24.54 14.52
CA VAL A 509 -29.23 -24.80 13.17
C VAL A 509 -28.68 -26.11 12.64
N THR A 510 -29.58 -27.03 12.24
CA THR A 510 -29.25 -28.31 11.59
C THR A 510 -30.02 -28.48 10.30
N PHE A 511 -29.46 -29.20 9.31
CA PHE A 511 -30.13 -29.56 8.06
C PHE A 511 -30.46 -31.05 8.02
N TYR A 512 -31.69 -31.40 7.62
CA TYR A 512 -32.19 -32.78 7.61
C TYR A 512 -33.11 -33.03 6.41
N THR A 513 -33.27 -34.30 5.99
CA THR A 513 -34.30 -34.66 5.02
C THR A 513 -35.64 -34.98 5.67
N ASP A 514 -36.72 -34.78 4.92
CA ASP A 514 -38.08 -35.11 5.34
C ASP A 514 -38.39 -36.61 5.35
N ASP A 515 -37.48 -37.41 4.79
CA ASP A 515 -37.62 -38.86 4.71
C ASP A 515 -37.11 -39.47 6.03
N PRO A 516 -38.00 -40.02 6.88
CA PRO A 516 -37.57 -40.66 8.10
C PRO A 516 -36.80 -41.95 7.73
N THR A 517 -35.52 -42.01 8.09
CA THR A 517 -34.74 -43.26 8.06
C THR A 517 -35.41 -44.38 8.85
#